data_AF-A0A847I166-F1
#
_entry.id   AF-A0A847I166-F1
#
_cell.length_a   1.000
_cell.length_b   1.000
_cell.length_c   1.000
_cell.angle_alpha   90.00
_cell.angle_beta   90.00
_cell.angle_gamma   90.00
#
_symmetry.space_group_name_H-M   'P 1'
#
loop_
_entity.id
_entity.type
_entity.pdbx_description
1 polymer ?
#
loop_
_entity_poly.entity_id
_entity_poly.type
_entity_poly.pdbx_seq_one_letter_code
_entity_poly.pdbx_strand_id
1 'polypeptide(L)'
;TLAHELAHLWLGASALTDVQLRSAPTNETENWCNRVAAELLAPQALVRRELRGNEPLRETVDRLARRFKVSTLVVLRRIYDVGAMPKDRFWREYEAEVERLTSTPRAAGGDFYLTTAVCVSKRFAHAIVASTWEGRTPFTEAFRLLGFKKMTTFRELGESLGVAL
;
A
#
# COMPACT_ATOMS: atom_id res chain seq x y z
N THR A 1 -0.37 0.81 -3.53
CA THR A 1 -0.90 -0.60 -3.52
C THR A 1 -1.13 -1.04 -4.95
N LEU A 2 -1.03 -2.33 -5.30
CA LEU A 2 -1.07 -2.81 -6.72
C LEU A 2 -2.25 -2.25 -7.55
N ALA A 3 -3.48 -2.19 -7.01
CA ALA A 3 -4.63 -1.60 -7.70
C ALA A 3 -4.52 -0.08 -7.92
N HIS A 4 -3.92 0.62 -6.96
CA HIS A 4 -3.59 2.03 -7.06
C HIS A 4 -2.43 2.26 -8.05
N GLU A 5 -1.38 1.43 -8.01
CA GLU A 5 -0.32 1.45 -9.03
C GLU A 5 -0.86 1.13 -10.43
N LEU A 6 -1.80 0.19 -10.55
CA LEU A 6 -2.48 -0.13 -11.80
C LEU A 6 -3.33 1.03 -12.31
N ALA A 7 -3.98 1.77 -11.40
CA ALA A 7 -4.70 3.00 -11.75
C ALA A 7 -3.73 4.08 -12.27
N HIS A 8 -2.55 4.23 -11.65
CA HIS A 8 -1.49 5.09 -12.17
C HIS A 8 -1.02 4.66 -13.57
N LEU A 9 -0.87 3.35 -13.80
CA LEU A 9 -0.52 2.81 -15.13
C LEU A 9 -1.61 3.09 -16.18
N TRP A 10 -2.89 2.97 -15.82
CA TRP A 10 -4.01 3.24 -16.74
C TRP A 10 -4.24 4.73 -17.05
N LEU A 11 -3.87 5.64 -16.16
CA LEU A 11 -3.92 7.08 -16.41
C LEU A 11 -2.94 7.52 -17.51
N GLY A 12 -2.01 6.67 -17.92
CA GLY A 12 -0.95 7.06 -18.84
C GLY A 12 -0.07 8.18 -18.25
N ALA A 13 -0.08 8.37 -16.93
CA ALA A 13 0.88 9.20 -16.24
C ALA A 13 2.24 8.52 -16.42
N SER A 14 2.98 9.01 -17.41
CA SER A 14 4.18 8.44 -17.99
C SER A 14 5.15 7.85 -16.97
N ALA A 15 5.09 6.54 -16.73
CA ALA A 15 6.24 5.78 -16.23
C ALA A 15 7.23 5.43 -17.37
N LEU A 16 6.86 5.71 -18.62
CA LEU A 16 7.72 5.59 -19.79
C LEU A 16 7.63 6.93 -20.52
N THR A 17 8.77 7.62 -20.64
CA THR A 17 8.94 8.99 -21.18
C THR A 17 8.34 10.12 -20.33
N ASP A 18 8.91 10.38 -19.15
CA ASP A 18 9.69 11.62 -18.95
C ASP A 18 10.53 11.51 -17.66
N VAL A 19 11.85 11.55 -17.82
CA VAL A 19 12.82 11.59 -16.73
C VAL A 19 12.86 13.01 -16.20
N GLN A 20 11.79 13.43 -15.53
CA GLN A 20 11.80 14.64 -14.71
C GLN A 20 11.27 14.32 -13.32
N LEU A 21 12.21 13.94 -12.44
CA LEU A 21 12.07 14.07 -10.99
C LEU A 21 11.77 15.53 -10.64
N ARG A 22 10.50 15.98 -10.65
CA ARG A 22 10.12 17.24 -9.97
C ARG A 22 8.64 17.60 -9.79
N SER A 23 7.69 16.72 -10.08
CA SER A 23 6.29 17.00 -9.72
C SER A 23 5.84 15.98 -8.68
N ALA A 24 5.72 16.42 -7.42
CA ALA A 24 4.89 15.69 -6.47
C ALA A 24 3.52 15.50 -7.14
N PRO A 25 2.94 14.29 -7.11
CA PRO A 25 1.64 14.05 -7.72
C PRO A 25 0.66 15.12 -7.24
N THR A 26 -0.03 15.78 -8.17
CA THR A 26 -1.09 16.70 -7.77
C THR A 26 -2.10 15.92 -6.94
N ASN A 27 -2.65 16.53 -5.89
CA ASN A 27 -3.65 15.90 -5.01
C ASN A 27 -4.83 15.31 -5.82
N GLU A 28 -5.12 15.88 -6.99
CA GLU A 28 -6.15 15.39 -7.92
C GLU A 28 -5.83 14.02 -8.54
N THR A 29 -4.57 13.77 -8.93
CA THR A 29 -4.14 12.49 -9.51
C THR A 29 -4.24 11.37 -8.49
N GLU A 30 -3.73 11.63 -7.28
CA GLU A 30 -3.82 10.69 -6.15
C GLU A 30 -5.27 10.39 -5.78
N ASN A 31 -6.13 11.42 -5.74
CA ASN A 31 -7.55 11.25 -5.48
C ASN A 31 -8.26 10.47 -6.59
N TRP A 32 -7.85 10.63 -7.85
CA TRP A 32 -8.36 9.81 -8.95
C TRP A 32 -7.93 8.35 -8.78
N CYS A 33 -6.65 8.08 -8.55
CA CYS A 33 -6.14 6.72 -8.35
C CYS A 33 -6.81 6.02 -7.17
N ASN A 34 -7.02 6.74 -6.07
CA ASN A 34 -7.75 6.23 -4.91
C ASN A 34 -9.21 5.91 -5.24
N ARG A 35 -9.91 6.75 -6.02
CA ARG A 35 -11.28 6.46 -6.46
C ARG A 35 -11.34 5.24 -7.36
N VAL A 36 -10.43 5.12 -8.31
CA VAL A 36 -10.38 3.98 -9.25
C VAL A 36 -10.02 2.69 -8.53
N ALA A 37 -8.99 2.71 -7.68
CA ALA A 37 -8.62 1.55 -6.87
C ALA A 37 -9.79 1.11 -5.99
N ALA A 38 -10.47 2.06 -5.34
CA ALA A 38 -11.61 1.73 -4.51
C ALA A 38 -12.78 1.16 -5.32
N GLU A 39 -13.00 1.60 -6.58
CA GLU A 39 -14.10 1.10 -7.42
C GLU A 39 -13.77 -0.28 -7.98
N LEU A 40 -12.51 -0.50 -8.34
CA LEU A 40 -12.01 -1.81 -8.75
C LEU A 40 -12.12 -2.85 -7.61
N LEU A 41 -11.73 -2.46 -6.39
CA LEU A 41 -11.68 -3.38 -5.25
C LEU A 41 -13.05 -3.61 -4.60
N ALA A 42 -13.87 -2.56 -4.48
CA ALA A 42 -15.19 -2.63 -3.85
C ALA A 42 -16.18 -1.75 -4.63
N PRO A 43 -16.72 -2.27 -5.76
CA PRO A 43 -17.60 -1.50 -6.64
C PRO A 43 -18.88 -1.06 -5.93
N GLN A 44 -19.28 0.21 -6.12
CA GLN A 44 -20.43 0.77 -5.40
C GLN A 44 -21.73 -0.01 -5.66
N ALA A 45 -21.96 -0.44 -6.91
CA ALA A 45 -23.15 -1.21 -7.28
C ALA A 45 -23.22 -2.56 -6.53
N LEU A 46 -22.07 -3.22 -6.37
CA LEU A 46 -21.99 -4.47 -5.62
C LEU A 46 -22.15 -4.23 -4.12
N VAL A 47 -21.51 -3.20 -3.57
CA VAL A 47 -21.67 -2.81 -2.16
C VAL A 47 -23.15 -2.57 -1.85
N ARG A 48 -23.86 -1.75 -2.65
CA ARG A 48 -25.29 -1.48 -2.48
C ARG A 48 -26.13 -2.77 -2.45
N ARG A 49 -25.88 -3.69 -3.39
CA ARG A 49 -26.61 -4.96 -3.49
C ARG A 49 -26.37 -5.89 -2.31
N GLU A 50 -25.17 -5.83 -1.73
CA GLU A 50 -24.78 -6.69 -0.62
C GLU A 50 -25.16 -6.11 0.75
N LEU A 51 -25.68 -4.88 0.83
CA LEU A 51 -26.20 -4.32 2.07
C LEU A 51 -27.49 -5.02 2.48
N ARG A 52 -27.61 -5.33 3.78
CA ARG A 52 -28.76 -6.00 4.38
C ARG A 52 -29.38 -5.06 5.42
N GLY A 53 -30.68 -4.82 5.34
CA GLY A 53 -31.35 -3.80 6.17
C GLY A 53 -31.31 -4.07 7.68
N ASN A 54 -31.26 -5.33 8.10
CA ASN A 54 -31.31 -5.74 9.52
C ASN A 54 -29.98 -6.28 10.06
N GLU A 55 -28.88 -6.15 9.31
CA GLU A 55 -27.57 -6.65 9.74
C GLU A 55 -26.85 -5.56 10.57
N PRO A 56 -26.29 -5.89 11.75
CA PRO A 56 -25.47 -4.97 12.50
C PRO A 56 -24.32 -4.41 11.64
N LEU A 57 -23.99 -3.13 11.82
CA LEU A 57 -22.96 -2.47 11.00
C LEU A 57 -21.63 -3.23 11.06
N ARG A 58 -21.26 -3.71 12.25
CA ARG A 58 -20.01 -4.44 12.44
C ARG A 58 -19.96 -5.72 11.61
N GLU A 59 -21.02 -6.51 11.68
CA GLU A 59 -21.15 -7.75 10.90
C GLU A 59 -21.16 -7.47 9.39
N THR A 60 -21.84 -6.39 8.98
CA THR A 60 -21.85 -5.90 7.60
C THR A 60 -20.42 -5.58 7.15
N VAL A 61 -19.68 -4.79 7.93
CA VAL A 61 -18.31 -4.36 7.61
C VAL A 61 -17.38 -5.57 7.50
N ASP A 62 -17.41 -6.47 8.48
CA ASP A 62 -16.54 -7.65 8.52
C ASP A 62 -16.85 -8.61 7.37
N ARG A 63 -18.13 -8.80 7.02
CA ARG A 63 -18.56 -9.63 5.89
C ARG A 63 -18.10 -9.04 4.56
N LEU A 64 -18.32 -7.76 4.33
CA LEU A 64 -17.93 -7.09 3.08
C LEU A 64 -16.40 -7.01 2.95
N ALA A 65 -15.67 -6.81 4.04
CA ALA A 65 -14.20 -6.83 4.03
C ALA A 65 -13.67 -8.19 3.55
N ARG A 66 -14.25 -9.29 4.06
CA ARG A 66 -13.91 -10.65 3.60
C ARG A 66 -14.34 -10.94 2.16
N ARG A 67 -15.47 -10.38 1.73
CA ARG A 67 -16.04 -10.55 0.37
C ARG A 67 -15.19 -9.87 -0.69
N PHE A 68 -14.81 -8.62 -0.45
CA PHE A 68 -14.07 -7.76 -1.38
C PHE A 68 -12.56 -7.80 -1.18
N LYS A 69 -12.08 -8.49 -0.13
CA LYS A 69 -10.65 -8.61 0.22
C LYS A 69 -9.98 -7.25 0.44
N VAL A 70 -10.70 -6.35 1.11
CA VAL A 70 -10.25 -5.01 1.48
C VAL A 70 -10.31 -4.83 2.99
N SER A 71 -9.69 -3.75 3.49
CA SER A 71 -9.76 -3.42 4.93
C SER A 71 -11.17 -2.97 5.34
N THR A 72 -11.47 -3.13 6.63
CA THR A 72 -12.71 -2.65 7.25
C THR A 72 -12.90 -1.14 7.08
N LEU A 73 -11.81 -0.35 7.11
CA LEU A 73 -11.83 1.09 6.83
C LEU A 73 -12.25 1.41 5.39
N VAL A 74 -11.78 0.63 4.40
CA VAL A 74 -12.22 0.79 3.00
C VAL A 74 -13.71 0.49 2.87
N VAL A 75 -14.20 -0.54 3.55
CA VAL A 75 -15.63 -0.87 3.55
C VAL A 75 -16.46 0.25 4.19
N LEU A 76 -16.08 0.76 5.36
CA LEU A 76 -16.77 1.87 6.01
C LEU A 76 -16.84 3.09 5.09
N ARG A 77 -15.74 3.41 4.41
CA ARG A 77 -15.72 4.48 3.41
C ARG A 77 -16.68 4.19 2.26
N ARG A 78 -16.74 2.95 1.78
CA ARG A 78 -17.69 2.57 0.71
C ARG A 78 -19.15 2.63 1.12
N ILE A 79 -19.48 2.24 2.35
CA ILE A 79 -20.84 2.36 2.89
C ILE A 79 -21.26 3.84 2.93
N TYR A 80 -20.35 4.73 3.31
CA TYR A 80 -20.56 6.17 3.24
C TYR A 80 -20.69 6.68 1.79
N ASP A 81 -19.80 6.27 0.88
CA ASP A 81 -19.82 6.71 -0.52
C ASP A 81 -21.12 6.31 -1.24
N VAL A 82 -21.74 5.18 -0.86
CA VAL A 82 -23.06 4.77 -1.38
C VAL A 82 -24.23 5.46 -0.67
N GLY A 83 -24.00 6.32 0.31
CA GLY A 83 -25.04 7.07 1.03
C GLY A 83 -25.85 6.21 2.01
N ALA A 84 -25.35 5.04 2.41
CA ALA A 84 -26.02 4.18 3.38
C ALA A 84 -25.76 4.60 4.85
N MET A 85 -25.01 5.68 5.05
CA MET A 85 -24.66 6.21 6.36
C MET A 85 -24.43 7.73 6.30
N PRO A 86 -24.94 8.50 7.27
CA PRO A 86 -24.65 9.93 7.34
C PRO A 86 -23.21 10.20 7.79
N LYS A 87 -22.70 11.40 7.47
CA LYS A 87 -21.29 11.78 7.64
C LYS A 87 -20.81 11.71 9.10
N ASP A 88 -21.64 12.13 10.05
CA ASP A 88 -21.36 12.12 11.49
C ASP A 88 -21.20 10.69 12.02
N ARG A 89 -22.07 9.78 11.58
CA ARG A 89 -21.97 8.36 11.92
C ARG A 89 -20.72 7.75 11.28
N PHE A 90 -20.42 8.08 10.03
CA PHE A 90 -19.22 7.59 9.35
C PHE A 90 -17.94 7.92 10.13
N TRP A 91 -17.73 9.18 10.52
CA TRP A 91 -16.50 9.57 11.23
C TRP A 91 -16.36 8.86 12.58
N ARG A 92 -17.45 8.75 13.35
CA ARG A 92 -17.46 8.04 14.63
C ARG A 92 -17.09 6.57 14.49
N GLU A 93 -17.67 5.87 13.52
CA GLU A 93 -17.39 4.44 13.27
C GLU A 93 -15.98 4.25 12.69
N TYR A 94 -15.51 5.19 11.88
CA TYR A 94 -14.15 5.19 11.33
C TYR A 94 -13.11 5.33 12.44
N GLU A 95 -13.28 6.30 13.35
CA GLU A 95 -12.38 6.53 14.48
C GLU A 95 -12.36 5.33 15.43
N ALA A 96 -13.52 4.78 15.78
CA ALA A 96 -13.62 3.58 16.61
C ALA A 96 -12.90 2.38 15.97
N GLU A 97 -13.00 2.22 14.65
CA GLU A 97 -12.33 1.14 13.94
C GLU A 97 -10.81 1.35 13.85
N VAL A 98 -10.34 2.59 13.67
CA VAL A 98 -8.91 2.94 13.75
C VAL A 98 -8.38 2.58 15.14
N GLU A 99 -9.05 3.01 16.20
CA GLU A 99 -8.64 2.74 17.59
C GLU A 99 -8.54 1.22 17.83
N ARG A 100 -9.54 0.45 17.41
CA ARG A 100 -9.52 -1.02 17.50
C ARG A 100 -8.36 -1.66 16.75
N LEU A 101 -8.06 -1.18 15.55
CA LEU A 101 -6.95 -1.70 14.74
C LEU A 101 -5.58 -1.35 15.36
N THR A 102 -5.47 -0.22 16.05
CA THR A 102 -4.24 0.20 16.72
C THR A 102 -4.03 -0.40 18.11
N SER A 103 -5.11 -0.69 18.84
CA SER A 103 -5.08 -1.31 20.18
C SER A 103 -4.88 -2.81 20.15
N THR A 104 -5.12 -3.46 19.01
CA THR A 104 -4.73 -4.86 18.81
C THR A 104 -3.19 -4.92 18.73
N PRO A 105 -2.49 -5.62 19.64
CA PRO A 105 -1.03 -5.74 19.55
C PRO A 105 -0.70 -6.36 18.19
N ARG A 106 0.05 -5.62 17.37
CA ARG A 106 0.59 -6.12 16.11
C ARG A 106 1.32 -7.42 16.45
N ALA A 107 0.84 -8.56 15.93
CA ALA A 107 1.67 -9.75 15.88
C ALA A 107 3.03 -9.32 15.33
N ALA A 108 4.13 -9.69 15.99
CA ALA A 108 5.47 -9.27 15.62
C ALA A 108 5.63 -9.40 14.10
N GLY A 109 5.76 -8.25 13.43
CA GLY A 109 5.65 -8.15 11.97
C GLY A 109 6.78 -8.87 11.25
N GLY A 110 6.55 -9.19 9.97
CA GLY A 110 7.53 -9.84 9.11
C GLY A 110 8.84 -9.08 8.99
N ASP A 111 9.92 -9.82 8.74
CA ASP A 111 11.26 -9.27 8.57
C ASP A 111 11.29 -8.30 7.38
N PHE A 112 11.60 -7.03 7.67
CA PHE A 112 11.69 -5.95 6.69
C PHE A 112 12.67 -6.29 5.56
N TYR A 113 13.79 -6.94 5.87
CA TYR A 113 14.81 -7.32 4.88
C TYR A 113 14.34 -8.47 4.02
N LEU A 114 13.64 -9.47 4.61
CA LEU A 114 13.01 -10.53 3.82
C LEU A 114 11.94 -9.97 2.87
N THR A 115 11.11 -9.04 3.35
CA THR A 115 10.06 -8.41 2.53
C THR A 115 10.68 -7.57 1.41
N THR A 116 11.73 -6.81 1.71
CA THR A 116 12.45 -5.97 0.73
C THR A 116 13.14 -6.81 -0.34
N ALA A 117 13.81 -7.89 0.05
CA ALA A 117 14.46 -8.81 -0.88
C ALA A 117 13.45 -9.50 -1.81
N VAL A 118 12.23 -9.79 -1.33
CA VAL A 118 11.16 -10.33 -2.19
C VAL A 118 10.66 -9.27 -3.17
N CYS A 119 10.42 -8.03 -2.72
CA CYS A 119 9.92 -6.95 -3.57
C CYS A 119 10.89 -6.53 -4.69
N VAL A 120 12.19 -6.55 -4.42
CA VAL A 120 13.23 -6.06 -5.33
C VAL A 120 13.95 -7.21 -6.07
N SER A 121 13.56 -8.46 -5.79
CA SER A 121 14.27 -9.71 -6.14
C SER A 121 15.57 -9.93 -5.37
N LYS A 122 15.67 -11.08 -4.69
CA LYS A 122 16.84 -11.48 -3.90
C LYS A 122 18.11 -11.48 -4.74
N ARG A 123 18.03 -11.91 -6.01
CA ARG A 123 19.18 -11.97 -6.93
C ARG A 123 19.68 -10.57 -7.31
N PHE A 124 18.75 -9.65 -7.59
CA PHE A 124 19.10 -8.29 -7.93
C PHE A 124 19.65 -7.53 -6.72
N ALA A 125 18.98 -7.66 -5.56
CA ALA A 125 19.46 -7.08 -4.31
C ALA A 125 20.88 -7.56 -3.97
N HIS A 126 21.15 -8.87 -4.08
CA HIS A 126 22.49 -9.42 -3.86
C HIS A 126 23.53 -8.87 -4.85
N ALA A 127 23.20 -8.79 -6.15
CA ALA A 127 24.12 -8.28 -7.16
C ALA A 127 24.49 -6.81 -6.93
N ILE A 128 23.51 -5.97 -6.59
CA ILE A 128 23.74 -4.55 -6.30
C ILE A 128 24.58 -4.38 -5.02
N VAL A 129 24.26 -5.12 -3.96
CA VAL A 129 25.02 -5.04 -2.70
C VAL A 129 26.48 -5.47 -2.91
N ALA A 130 26.72 -6.61 -3.57
CA ALA A 130 28.07 -7.10 -3.86
C ALA A 130 28.87 -6.09 -4.71
N SER A 131 28.29 -5.63 -5.82
CA SER A 131 28.92 -4.66 -6.73
C SER A 131 29.25 -3.33 -6.04
N THR A 132 28.44 -2.92 -5.07
CA THR A 132 28.67 -1.70 -4.28
C THR A 132 29.85 -1.86 -3.33
N TRP A 133 29.94 -2.99 -2.63
CA TRP A 133 31.06 -3.27 -1.73
C TRP A 133 32.39 -3.47 -2.46
N GLU A 134 32.34 -4.01 -3.67
CA GLU A 134 33.50 -4.13 -4.57
C GLU A 134 33.89 -2.79 -5.23
N GLY A 135 33.16 -1.70 -4.97
CA GLY A 135 33.43 -0.38 -5.51
C GLY A 135 33.05 -0.18 -6.98
N ARG A 136 32.34 -1.14 -7.59
CA ARG A 136 31.87 -1.08 -8.98
C ARG A 136 30.59 -0.24 -9.13
N THR A 137 29.77 -0.18 -8.08
CA THR A 137 28.56 0.65 -8.01
C THR A 137 28.70 1.70 -6.91
N PRO A 138 28.52 3.00 -7.19
CA PRO A 138 28.48 4.02 -6.14
C PRO A 138 27.30 3.81 -5.18
N PHE A 139 27.50 4.08 -3.89
CA PHE A 139 26.43 3.96 -2.87
C PHE A 139 25.18 4.78 -3.19
N THR A 140 25.36 5.96 -3.80
CA THR A 140 24.24 6.81 -4.24
C THR A 140 23.36 6.11 -5.28
N GLU A 141 23.98 5.40 -6.21
CA GLU A 141 23.27 4.63 -7.24
C GLU A 141 22.64 3.37 -6.66
N ALA A 142 23.35 2.67 -5.76
CA ALA A 142 22.80 1.52 -5.05
C ALA A 142 21.55 1.89 -4.23
N PHE A 143 21.57 3.04 -3.56
CA PHE A 143 20.43 3.54 -2.78
C PHE A 143 19.25 3.89 -3.67
N ARG A 144 19.52 4.50 -4.84
CA ARG A 144 18.49 4.78 -5.85
C ARG A 144 17.84 3.50 -6.36
N LEU A 145 18.64 2.49 -6.69
CA LEU A 145 18.17 1.22 -7.24
C LEU A 145 17.41 0.35 -6.23
N LEU A 146 17.79 0.40 -4.94
CA LEU A 146 17.14 -0.37 -3.88
C LEU A 146 16.05 0.42 -3.12
N GLY A 147 15.86 1.70 -3.43
CA GLY A 147 14.88 2.56 -2.76
C GLY A 147 15.25 2.92 -1.32
N PHE A 148 16.55 2.91 -0.99
CA PHE A 148 17.04 3.20 0.35
C PHE A 148 17.44 4.65 0.53
N LYS A 149 17.35 5.13 1.77
CA LYS A 149 17.77 6.47 2.16
C LYS A 149 18.90 6.46 3.20
N LYS A 150 19.15 5.31 3.82
CA LYS A 150 20.07 5.17 4.96
C LYS A 150 21.07 4.06 4.69
N MET A 151 22.33 4.34 5.01
CA MET A 151 23.41 3.36 4.94
C MET A 151 23.21 2.19 5.90
N THR A 152 22.61 2.42 7.08
CA THR A 152 22.33 1.36 8.05
C THR A 152 21.45 0.27 7.45
N THR A 153 20.36 0.66 6.77
CA THR A 153 19.45 -0.25 6.08
C THR A 153 20.13 -1.02 4.95
N PHE A 154 21.04 -0.38 4.23
CA PHE A 154 21.82 -1.03 3.17
C PHE A 154 22.79 -2.10 3.74
N ARG A 155 23.44 -1.80 4.87
CA ARG A 155 24.34 -2.74 5.55
C ARG A 155 23.58 -3.94 6.11
N GLU A 156 22.49 -3.70 6.83
CA GLU A 156 21.64 -4.75 7.40
C GLU A 156 21.03 -5.66 6.30
N LEU A 157 20.67 -5.09 5.14
CA LEU A 157 20.30 -5.90 3.98
C LEU A 157 21.45 -6.79 3.53
N GLY A 158 22.67 -6.25 3.43
CA GLY A 158 23.86 -7.02 3.06
C GLY A 158 24.15 -8.18 4.01
N GLU A 159 24.01 -7.97 5.32
CA GLU A 159 24.12 -9.01 6.34
C GLU A 159 23.05 -10.10 6.15
N SER A 160 21.79 -9.69 5.97
CA SER A 160 20.68 -10.64 5.73
C SER A 160 20.83 -11.46 4.44
N LEU A 161 21.55 -10.93 3.44
CA LEU A 161 21.82 -11.59 2.17
C LEU A 161 23.12 -12.40 2.16
N GLY A 162 23.94 -12.31 3.23
CA GLY A 162 25.23 -12.98 3.33
C GLY A 162 26.33 -12.38 2.44
N VAL A 163 26.22 -11.08 2.14
CA VAL A 163 27.12 -10.34 1.22
C VAL A 163 27.98 -9.30 1.95
N ALA A 164 27.72 -9.06 3.24
CA ALA A 164 28.53 -8.17 4.06
C ALA A 164 29.70 -8.93 4.71
N LEU A 165 30.89 -8.31 4.67
CA LEU A 165 32.06 -8.61 5.51
C LEU A 165 31.91 -7.94 6.88
#